data_AF-A0A9P7E4L5-F1
#
_entry.id   AF-A0A9P7E4L5-F1
#
_cell.length_a   1.000
_cell.length_b   1.000
_cell.length_c   1.000
_cell.angle_alpha   90.00
_cell.angle_beta   90.00
_cell.angle_gamma   90.00
#
_symmetry.space_group_name_H-M   'P 1'
#
loop_
_entity.id
_entity.type
_entity.pdbx_description
1 polymer ?
#
loop_
_entity_poly.entity_id
_entity_poly.type
_entity_poly.pdbx_seq_one_letter_code
_entity_poly.pdbx_strand_id
1 'polypeptide(L)'
;MPSGLHEAPMAIIQSSFHDFFCKIPYPKRRFLKINLLTNITKDGTIPDLRILMQNVRNPQLTLIIPAIGQTAFTQHLASLSITLRMAVETNSALLMIIVAIVQELHPYSSPVKGSNAFNVLLNKPQCSWDDFHPAVWLQGTESIDINTIDPNLFAQGSLFPLDNNMTAVHTMINRGAEAIRETLIKLCQSMAPEMDLVPLRNPDIKF
;
A
#
# COMPACT_ATOMS: atom_id res chain seq x y z
N MET A 1 -13.62 -13.96 -9.07
CA MET A 1 -12.63 -12.97 -9.53
C MET A 1 -12.68 -11.83 -8.53
N PRO A 2 -11.57 -11.15 -8.26
CA PRO A 2 -11.63 -9.87 -7.56
C PRO A 2 -12.52 -8.91 -8.35
N SER A 3 -13.31 -8.13 -7.62
CA SER A 3 -14.23 -7.17 -8.21
C SER A 3 -13.46 -5.89 -8.56
N GLY A 4 -13.94 -5.12 -9.54
CA GLY A 4 -13.37 -3.79 -9.83
C GLY A 4 -13.34 -2.87 -8.59
N LEU A 5 -14.23 -3.11 -7.62
CA LEU A 5 -14.23 -2.42 -6.32
C LEU A 5 -13.03 -2.77 -5.44
N HIS A 6 -12.57 -4.01 -5.48
CA HIS A 6 -11.38 -4.43 -4.75
C HIS A 6 -10.10 -3.84 -5.37
N GLU A 7 -10.07 -3.74 -6.70
CA GLU A 7 -8.90 -3.31 -7.46
C GLU A 7 -8.75 -1.78 -7.54
N ALA A 8 -9.86 -1.05 -7.66
CA ALA A 8 -9.85 0.39 -7.88
C ALA A 8 -9.00 1.18 -6.86
N PRO A 9 -9.08 0.92 -5.54
CA PRO A 9 -8.26 1.63 -4.56
C PRO A 9 -6.76 1.47 -4.80
N MET A 10 -6.32 0.22 -5.01
CA MET A 10 -4.91 -0.09 -5.22
C MET A 10 -4.41 0.41 -6.57
N ALA A 11 -5.26 0.41 -7.60
CA ALA A 11 -4.92 0.99 -8.90
C ALA A 11 -4.68 2.51 -8.81
N ILE A 12 -5.53 3.24 -8.07
CA ILE A 12 -5.35 4.68 -7.84
C ILE A 12 -4.04 4.95 -7.09
N ILE A 13 -3.83 4.24 -5.97
CA ILE A 13 -2.61 4.38 -5.17
C ILE A 13 -1.36 4.05 -6.00
N GLN A 14 -1.41 2.97 -6.79
CA GLN A 14 -0.32 2.58 -7.69
C GLN A 14 0.00 3.69 -8.70
N SER A 15 -1.02 4.30 -9.32
CA SER A 15 -0.84 5.40 -10.26
C SER A 15 -0.17 6.60 -9.59
N SER A 16 -0.61 6.98 -8.39
CA SER A 16 -0.02 8.09 -7.63
C SER A 16 1.46 7.84 -7.31
N PHE A 17 1.82 6.63 -6.86
CA PHE A 17 3.23 6.28 -6.63
C PHE A 17 4.02 6.24 -7.92
N HIS A 18 3.43 5.77 -9.03
CA HIS A 18 4.09 5.78 -10.32
C HIS A 18 4.47 7.21 -10.73
N ASP A 19 3.53 8.15 -10.64
CA ASP A 19 3.75 9.56 -10.97
C ASP A 19 4.80 10.19 -10.06
N PHE A 20 4.74 9.89 -8.75
CA PHE A 20 5.75 10.34 -7.78
C PHE A 20 7.16 9.86 -8.16
N PHE A 21 7.36 8.56 -8.37
CA PHE A 21 8.68 8.03 -8.76
C PHE A 21 9.11 8.51 -10.15
N CYS A 22 8.18 8.77 -11.05
CA CYS A 22 8.50 9.30 -12.37
C CYS A 22 9.18 10.67 -12.30
N LYS A 23 8.77 11.52 -11.35
CA LYS A 23 9.34 12.85 -11.09
C LYS A 23 10.72 12.81 -10.41
N ILE A 24 11.05 11.73 -9.69
CA ILE A 24 12.35 11.61 -9.02
C ILE A 24 13.45 11.31 -10.05
N PRO A 25 14.52 12.13 -10.13
CA PRO A 25 15.59 11.98 -11.12
C PRO A 25 16.64 10.93 -10.72
N TYR A 26 16.20 9.74 -10.32
CA TYR A 26 17.12 8.64 -10.02
C TYR A 26 17.65 8.01 -11.31
N PRO A 27 18.85 7.39 -11.30
CA PRO A 27 19.46 6.76 -12.48
C PRO A 27 18.71 5.48 -12.87
N LYS A 28 17.52 5.66 -13.46
CA LYS A 28 16.61 4.61 -13.91
C LYS A 28 17.40 3.60 -14.75
N ARG A 29 17.24 2.31 -14.43
CA ARG A 29 17.77 1.15 -15.18
C ARG A 29 19.29 0.94 -15.16
N ARG A 30 20.09 1.87 -14.62
CA ARG A 30 21.56 1.68 -14.53
C ARG A 30 22.00 0.99 -13.24
N PHE A 31 21.34 1.31 -12.12
CA PHE A 31 21.69 0.78 -10.79
C PHE A 31 20.47 0.32 -10.03
N LEU A 32 19.35 1.03 -10.13
CA LEU A 32 18.13 0.73 -9.41
C LEU A 32 16.94 0.56 -10.35
N LYS A 33 16.12 -0.44 -10.05
CA LYS A 33 14.79 -0.65 -10.62
C LYS A 33 13.76 -0.52 -9.51
N ILE A 34 12.79 0.35 -9.71
CA ILE A 34 11.59 0.44 -8.87
C ILE A 34 10.46 -0.22 -9.64
N ASN A 35 9.82 -1.23 -9.05
CA ASN A 35 8.65 -1.89 -9.61
C ASN A 35 7.46 -1.65 -8.69
N LEU A 36 6.31 -1.32 -9.28
CA LEU A 36 5.04 -1.28 -8.57
C LEU A 36 4.24 -2.48 -9.07
N LEU A 37 4.14 -3.50 -8.24
CA LEU A 37 3.43 -4.73 -8.59
C LEU A 37 2.06 -4.70 -7.96
N THR A 38 1.04 -4.86 -8.79
CA THR A 38 -0.30 -5.18 -8.34
C THR A 38 -0.53 -6.67 -8.56
N ASN A 39 -0.87 -7.37 -7.49
CA ASN A 39 -1.23 -8.77 -7.57
C ASN A 39 -2.70 -8.93 -7.29
N ILE A 40 -3.32 -9.71 -8.16
CA ILE A 40 -4.72 -10.00 -8.11
C ILE A 40 -4.81 -11.50 -7.83
N THR A 41 -4.45 -11.91 -6.61
CA THR A 41 -4.45 -13.33 -6.23
C THR A 41 -5.62 -13.64 -5.29
N LYS A 42 -6.21 -14.83 -5.45
CA LYS A 42 -7.38 -15.26 -4.66
C LYS A 42 -7.02 -15.68 -3.23
N ASP A 43 -5.74 -15.88 -2.96
CA ASP A 43 -5.29 -16.63 -1.78
C ASP A 43 -4.93 -15.71 -0.60
N GLY A 44 -4.98 -14.37 -0.79
CA GLY A 44 -4.85 -13.36 0.28
C GLY A 44 -3.50 -13.30 1.00
N THR A 45 -2.54 -14.15 0.60
CA THR A 45 -1.19 -14.22 1.16
C THR A 45 -0.23 -13.23 0.53
N ILE A 46 -0.57 -12.71 -0.65
CA ILE A 46 0.25 -11.76 -1.39
C ILE A 46 -0.46 -10.42 -1.35
N PRO A 47 0.23 -9.34 -0.91
CA PRO A 47 -0.36 -8.01 -0.90
C PRO A 47 -0.81 -7.58 -2.30
N ASP A 48 -1.96 -6.90 -2.35
CA ASP A 48 -2.56 -6.41 -3.59
C ASP A 48 -1.67 -5.39 -4.31
N LEU A 49 -0.93 -4.59 -3.55
CA LEU A 49 0.07 -3.65 -4.05
C LEU A 49 1.39 -3.89 -3.32
N ARG A 50 2.50 -3.85 -4.06
CA ARG A 50 3.87 -3.86 -3.52
C ARG A 50 4.72 -2.87 -4.28
N ILE A 51 5.44 -2.02 -3.53
CA ILE A 51 6.55 -1.24 -4.07
C ILE A 51 7.81 -2.06 -3.85
N LEU A 52 8.62 -2.26 -4.90
CA LEU A 52 9.87 -3.00 -4.81
C LEU A 52 11.01 -2.15 -5.35
N MET A 53 12.09 -2.05 -4.59
CA MET A 53 13.35 -1.45 -5.00
C MET A 53 14.37 -2.55 -5.15
N GLN A 54 15.02 -2.61 -6.31
CA GLN A 54 15.95 -3.67 -6.64
C GLN A 54 17.22 -3.13 -7.28
N ASN A 55 18.39 -3.58 -6.78
CA ASN A 55 19.66 -3.33 -7.44
C ASN A 55 19.72 -4.14 -8.75
N VAL A 56 19.89 -3.48 -9.88
CA VAL A 56 19.93 -4.11 -11.22
C VAL A 56 21.16 -5.01 -11.38
N ARG A 57 22.28 -4.65 -10.74
CA ARG A 57 23.54 -5.40 -10.84
C ARG A 57 23.55 -6.62 -9.92
N ASN A 58 22.81 -6.56 -8.82
CA ASN A 58 22.68 -7.69 -7.90
C ASN A 58 21.23 -7.86 -7.42
N PRO A 59 20.36 -8.39 -8.29
CA PRO A 59 18.93 -8.45 -8.03
C PRO A 59 18.55 -9.34 -6.83
N GLN A 60 19.36 -10.36 -6.52
CA GLN A 60 19.07 -11.33 -5.46
C GLN A 60 19.46 -10.83 -4.06
N LEU A 61 20.49 -9.98 -3.94
CA LEU A 61 20.97 -9.51 -2.64
C LEU A 61 20.32 -8.19 -2.18
N THR A 62 19.63 -7.47 -3.05
CA THR A 62 19.12 -6.14 -2.72
C THR A 62 17.71 -5.96 -3.25
N LEU A 63 16.79 -6.79 -2.77
CA LEU A 63 15.35 -6.59 -2.94
C LEU A 63 14.79 -6.00 -1.64
N ILE A 64 14.24 -4.79 -1.73
CA ILE A 64 13.59 -4.10 -0.62
C ILE A 64 12.14 -3.85 -0.99
N ILE A 65 11.23 -4.13 -0.06
CA ILE A 65 9.79 -3.89 -0.23
C ILE A 65 9.40 -2.84 0.81
N PRO A 66 9.54 -1.54 0.52
CA PRO A 66 9.35 -0.51 1.53
C PRO A 66 7.88 -0.17 1.75
N ALA A 67 6.98 -0.61 0.88
CA ALA A 67 5.54 -0.47 1.12
C ALA A 67 4.72 -1.58 0.49
N ILE A 68 3.61 -1.88 1.15
CA ILE A 68 2.57 -2.76 0.67
C ILE A 68 1.21 -2.07 0.76
N GLY A 69 0.29 -2.48 -0.11
CA GLY A 69 -1.10 -2.09 -0.06
C GLY A 69 -2.02 -3.32 -0.09
N GLN A 70 -3.14 -3.25 0.62
CA GLN A 70 -4.14 -4.31 0.65
C GLN A 70 -5.55 -3.73 0.64
N THR A 71 -6.41 -4.23 -0.23
CA THR A 71 -7.86 -4.03 -0.12
C THR A 71 -8.46 -5.20 0.67
N ALA A 72 -9.40 -4.89 1.55
CA ALA A 72 -10.12 -5.90 2.30
C ALA A 72 -11.58 -5.51 2.47
N PHE A 73 -12.45 -6.50 2.48
CA PHE A 73 -13.83 -6.33 2.92
C PHE A 73 -13.90 -6.49 4.44
N THR A 74 -14.85 -5.82 5.10
CA THR A 74 -15.02 -5.88 6.58
C THR A 74 -15.12 -7.30 7.14
N GLN A 75 -15.77 -8.20 6.42
CA GLN A 75 -15.85 -9.63 6.72
C GLN A 75 -14.50 -10.38 6.79
N HIS A 76 -13.42 -9.78 6.28
CA HIS A 76 -12.08 -10.39 6.21
C HIS A 76 -11.06 -9.71 7.12
N LEU A 77 -11.48 -8.83 8.03
CA LEU A 77 -10.54 -8.09 8.90
C LEU A 77 -9.63 -8.98 9.74
N ALA A 78 -10.14 -10.10 10.27
CA ALA A 78 -9.30 -11.04 11.04
C ALA A 78 -8.19 -11.67 10.17
N SER A 79 -8.53 -12.11 8.95
CA SER A 79 -7.57 -12.65 8.00
C SER A 79 -6.57 -11.57 7.52
N LEU A 80 -7.05 -10.35 7.32
CA LEU A 80 -6.22 -9.20 6.98
C LEU A 80 -5.17 -8.94 8.04
N SER A 81 -5.55 -8.89 9.32
CA SER A 81 -4.60 -8.67 10.42
C SER A 81 -3.49 -9.73 10.44
N ILE A 82 -3.82 -11.00 10.18
CA ILE A 82 -2.82 -12.08 10.09
C ILE A 82 -1.86 -11.82 8.92
N THR A 83 -2.38 -11.52 7.72
CA THR A 83 -1.57 -11.20 6.54
C THR A 83 -0.64 -10.01 6.80
N LEU A 84 -1.13 -8.94 7.42
CA LEU A 84 -0.33 -7.76 7.71
C LEU A 84 0.77 -8.05 8.74
N ARG A 85 0.49 -8.83 9.81
CA ARG A 85 1.52 -9.26 10.76
C ARG A 85 2.62 -10.07 10.09
N MET A 86 2.25 -11.06 9.29
CA MET A 86 3.22 -11.85 8.54
C MET A 86 4.07 -10.95 7.62
N ALA A 87 3.46 -9.97 6.97
CA ALA A 87 4.19 -9.04 6.11
C ALA A 87 5.20 -8.18 6.89
N VAL A 88 4.86 -7.70 8.09
CA VAL A 88 5.79 -6.98 8.97
C VAL A 88 6.92 -7.90 9.45
N GLU A 89 6.59 -9.08 9.94
CA GLU A 89 7.56 -10.05 10.49
C GLU A 89 8.57 -10.54 9.44
N THR A 90 8.12 -10.71 8.20
CA THR A 90 8.96 -11.21 7.10
C THR A 90 9.73 -10.10 6.37
N ASN A 91 9.47 -8.83 6.67
CA ASN A 91 10.06 -7.71 5.96
C ASN A 91 10.39 -6.55 6.89
N SER A 92 11.60 -6.59 7.45
CA SER A 92 12.13 -5.54 8.32
C SER A 92 12.36 -4.20 7.62
N ALA A 93 12.34 -4.17 6.27
CA ALA A 93 12.51 -2.95 5.48
C ALA A 93 11.18 -2.27 5.13
N LEU A 94 10.05 -2.78 5.64
CA LEU A 94 8.73 -2.22 5.42
C LEU A 94 8.57 -0.88 6.16
N LEU A 95 8.28 0.19 5.42
CA LEU A 95 8.14 1.56 5.93
C LEU A 95 6.70 2.00 6.04
N MET A 96 5.82 1.43 5.20
CA MET A 96 4.41 1.82 5.12
C MET A 96 3.51 0.65 4.74
N ILE A 97 2.33 0.62 5.37
CA ILE A 97 1.21 -0.26 5.00
C ILE A 97 0.02 0.63 4.69
N ILE A 98 -0.60 0.44 3.52
CA ILE A 98 -1.86 1.09 3.15
C ILE A 98 -2.95 0.04 3.06
N VAL A 99 -4.05 0.23 3.77
CA VAL A 99 -5.22 -0.65 3.71
C VAL A 99 -6.42 0.13 3.23
N ALA A 100 -7.14 -0.44 2.28
CA ALA A 100 -8.44 0.00 1.81
C ALA A 100 -9.52 -0.93 2.37
N ILE A 101 -10.26 -0.50 3.39
CA ILE A 101 -11.38 -1.31 3.92
C ILE A 101 -12.66 -0.91 3.19
N VAL A 102 -13.24 -1.86 2.46
CA VAL A 102 -14.53 -1.72 1.78
C VAL A 102 -15.61 -2.28 2.70
N GLN A 103 -16.53 -1.44 3.14
CA GLN A 103 -17.61 -1.82 4.04
C GLN A 103 -18.92 -2.04 3.29
N GLU A 104 -19.56 -3.17 3.55
CA GLU A 104 -20.87 -3.50 2.98
C GLU A 104 -21.97 -2.64 3.62
N LEU A 105 -22.92 -2.21 2.79
CA LEU A 105 -24.05 -1.40 3.24
C LEU A 105 -24.96 -2.24 4.15
N HIS A 106 -25.29 -1.75 5.34
CA HIS A 106 -26.31 -2.37 6.19
C HIS A 106 -27.71 -2.24 5.55
N PRO A 107 -28.59 -3.28 5.59
CA PRO A 107 -28.46 -4.55 6.28
C PRO A 107 -27.80 -5.67 5.45
N TYR A 108 -27.23 -5.33 4.30
CA TYR A 108 -26.63 -6.31 3.41
C TYR A 108 -25.35 -6.86 4.02
N SER A 109 -25.21 -8.18 3.89
CA SER A 109 -23.95 -8.87 4.12
C SER A 109 -23.64 -9.76 2.93
N SER A 110 -22.36 -9.91 2.63
CA SER A 110 -21.89 -10.85 1.62
C SER A 110 -22.42 -12.24 1.97
N PRO A 111 -23.03 -12.93 1.00
CA PRO A 111 -23.53 -14.27 1.23
C PRO A 111 -22.37 -15.22 1.58
N VAL A 112 -22.62 -16.16 2.48
CA VAL A 112 -21.64 -17.18 2.88
C VAL A 112 -21.03 -17.84 1.64
N LYS A 113 -19.70 -17.92 1.60
CA LYS A 113 -18.95 -18.52 0.48
C LYS A 113 -19.51 -19.91 0.15
N GLY A 114 -19.88 -20.12 -1.12
CA GLY A 114 -20.44 -21.38 -1.61
C GLY A 114 -21.97 -21.52 -1.45
N SER A 115 -22.65 -20.57 -0.80
CA SER A 115 -24.12 -20.56 -0.76
C SER A 115 -24.73 -20.27 -2.14
N ASN A 116 -26.02 -20.59 -2.31
CA ASN A 116 -26.74 -20.25 -3.54
C ASN A 116 -26.75 -18.74 -3.82
N ALA A 117 -26.95 -17.92 -2.79
CA ALA A 117 -26.86 -16.46 -2.91
C ALA A 117 -25.46 -16.02 -3.38
N PHE A 118 -24.39 -16.63 -2.87
CA PHE A 118 -23.03 -16.38 -3.31
C PHE A 118 -22.82 -16.72 -4.78
N ASN A 119 -23.28 -17.89 -5.22
CA ASN A 119 -23.15 -18.31 -6.62
C ASN A 119 -24.00 -17.46 -7.58
N VAL A 120 -25.18 -17.00 -7.15
CA VAL A 120 -26.05 -16.11 -7.93
C VAL A 120 -25.43 -14.71 -8.06
N LEU A 121 -24.95 -14.13 -6.95
CA LEU A 121 -24.33 -12.80 -6.95
C LEU A 121 -22.98 -12.77 -7.68
N LEU A 122 -22.24 -13.89 -7.71
CA LEU A 122 -21.04 -14.03 -8.54
C LEU A 122 -21.31 -13.81 -10.03
N ASN A 123 -22.52 -14.15 -10.49
CA ASN A 123 -22.93 -14.01 -11.89
C ASN A 123 -23.63 -12.67 -12.18
N LYS A 124 -24.11 -11.97 -11.14
CA LYS A 124 -24.77 -10.65 -11.22
C LYS A 124 -24.47 -9.84 -9.97
N PRO A 125 -23.34 -9.11 -9.91
CA PRO A 125 -23.01 -8.30 -8.75
C PRO A 125 -24.02 -7.16 -8.61
N GLN A 126 -24.91 -7.28 -7.62
CA GLN A 126 -25.83 -6.23 -7.17
C GLN A 126 -25.56 -5.98 -5.70
N CYS A 127 -24.43 -5.36 -5.41
CA CYS A 127 -24.15 -4.89 -4.05
C CYS A 127 -23.97 -3.37 -4.13
N SER A 128 -24.80 -2.64 -3.38
CA SER A 128 -24.57 -1.24 -3.05
C SER A 128 -23.58 -1.20 -1.88
N TRP A 129 -22.55 -0.35 -2.01
CA TRP A 129 -21.51 -0.16 -0.99
C TRP A 129 -21.44 1.32 -0.71
N ASP A 130 -21.52 1.69 0.56
CA ASP A 130 -21.64 3.09 0.94
C ASP A 130 -20.31 3.66 1.45
N ASP A 131 -19.44 2.84 2.04
CA ASP A 131 -18.29 3.38 2.78
C ASP A 131 -16.93 2.73 2.44
N PHE A 132 -15.95 3.60 2.25
CA PHE A 132 -14.55 3.28 2.00
C PHE A 132 -13.70 3.90 3.11
N HIS A 133 -12.99 3.05 3.86
CA HIS A 133 -12.19 3.46 5.00
C HIS A 133 -10.70 3.17 4.76
N PRO A 134 -9.92 4.15 4.29
CA PRO A 134 -8.48 3.98 4.18
C PRO A 134 -7.85 4.03 5.57
N ALA A 135 -6.87 3.17 5.78
CA ALA A 135 -6.04 3.12 6.97
C ALA A 135 -4.56 3.02 6.55
N VAL A 136 -3.69 3.76 7.22
CA VAL A 136 -2.26 3.85 6.87
C VAL A 136 -1.44 3.74 8.14
N TRP A 137 -0.45 2.85 8.11
CA TRP A 137 0.55 2.69 9.17
C TRP A 137 1.93 3.03 8.63
N LEU A 138 2.75 3.71 9.44
CA LEU A 138 4.15 3.99 9.17
C LEU A 138 5.07 3.31 10.17
N GLN A 139 6.31 3.11 9.74
CA GLN A 139 7.39 2.65 10.62
C GLN A 139 7.79 3.77 11.60
N GLY A 140 7.90 3.42 12.88
CA GLY A 140 8.46 4.28 13.93
C GLY A 140 9.96 4.07 14.10
N THR A 141 10.42 4.01 15.35
CA THR A 141 11.81 3.62 15.68
C THR A 141 12.08 2.13 15.47
N GLU A 142 11.03 1.31 15.55
CA GLU A 142 11.06 -0.14 15.37
C GLU A 142 10.23 -0.54 14.14
N SER A 143 9.94 -1.84 13.96
CA SER A 143 9.02 -2.31 12.92
C SER A 143 7.61 -1.69 13.07
N ILE A 144 6.83 -1.69 11.98
CA ILE A 144 5.44 -1.22 12.00
C ILE A 144 4.63 -2.01 13.03
N ASP A 145 4.04 -1.32 14.01
CA ASP A 145 3.01 -1.90 14.88
C ASP A 145 1.63 -1.64 14.29
N ILE A 146 1.01 -2.69 13.73
CA ILE A 146 -0.33 -2.59 13.14
C ILE A 146 -1.45 -2.34 14.15
N ASN A 147 -1.15 -2.41 15.46
CA ASN A 147 -2.11 -2.15 16.54
C ASN A 147 -1.91 -0.75 17.15
N THR A 148 -0.94 0.02 16.64
CA THR A 148 -0.69 1.36 17.15
C THR A 148 -1.89 2.27 16.91
N ILE A 149 -2.15 3.12 17.89
CA ILE A 149 -3.13 4.21 17.83
C ILE A 149 -2.42 5.57 17.86
N ASP A 150 -1.08 5.60 17.77
CA ASP A 150 -0.32 6.84 17.75
C ASP A 150 -0.66 7.63 16.47
N PRO A 151 -1.22 8.84 16.57
CA PRO A 151 -1.58 9.65 15.41
C PRO A 151 -0.37 10.05 14.55
N ASN A 152 0.86 9.90 15.05
CA ASN A 152 2.08 10.11 14.28
C ASN A 152 2.48 8.89 13.45
N LEU A 153 1.94 7.71 13.73
CA LEU A 153 2.31 6.46 13.05
C LEU A 153 1.11 5.77 12.40
N PHE A 154 -0.12 6.18 12.73
CA PHE A 154 -1.35 5.61 12.22
C PHE A 154 -2.38 6.70 11.90
N ALA A 155 -3.06 6.53 10.76
CA ALA A 155 -4.19 7.35 10.39
C ALA A 155 -5.27 6.49 9.71
N GLN A 156 -6.52 6.78 10.04
CA GLN A 156 -7.70 6.20 9.39
C GLN A 156 -8.69 7.31 9.02
N GLY A 157 -9.35 7.16 7.89
CA GLY A 157 -10.35 8.09 7.39
C GLY A 157 -11.60 7.38 6.85
N SER A 158 -12.52 8.18 6.33
CA SER A 158 -13.63 7.69 5.51
C SER A 158 -13.81 8.61 4.32
N LEU A 159 -14.08 8.05 3.13
CA LEU A 159 -14.50 8.85 1.98
C LEU A 159 -15.96 9.29 2.07
N PHE A 160 -16.79 8.55 2.83
CA PHE A 160 -18.22 8.81 2.95
C PHE A 160 -18.71 8.67 4.41
N PRO A 161 -19.64 9.54 4.87
CA PRO A 161 -19.82 10.90 4.35
C PRO A 161 -18.49 11.70 4.43
N LEU A 162 -18.33 12.73 3.59
CA LEU A 162 -17.09 13.48 3.30
C LEU A 162 -16.40 14.20 4.49
N ASP A 163 -16.78 13.91 5.72
CA ASP A 163 -16.46 14.70 6.92
C ASP A 163 -15.30 14.14 7.76
N ASN A 164 -14.70 12.99 7.39
CA ASN A 164 -13.82 12.25 8.31
C ASN A 164 -12.36 12.09 7.83
N ASN A 165 -11.48 12.90 8.42
CA ASN A 165 -10.06 12.64 8.67
C ASN A 165 -9.16 12.22 7.47
N MET A 166 -9.62 12.40 6.24
CA MET A 166 -8.82 12.12 5.03
C MET A 166 -7.55 12.96 4.95
N THR A 167 -7.53 14.14 5.57
CA THR A 167 -6.32 14.96 5.72
C THR A 167 -5.21 14.22 6.46
N ALA A 168 -5.53 13.50 7.55
CA ALA A 168 -4.53 12.73 8.29
C ALA A 168 -4.02 11.53 7.47
N VAL A 169 -4.92 10.84 6.76
CA VAL A 169 -4.55 9.76 5.85
C VAL A 169 -3.61 10.25 4.76
N HIS A 170 -3.95 11.35 4.08
CA HIS A 170 -3.11 11.94 3.04
C HIS A 170 -1.75 12.38 3.59
N THR A 171 -1.73 13.00 4.76
CA THR A 171 -0.49 13.38 5.46
C THR A 171 0.39 12.15 5.76
N MET A 172 -0.22 11.05 6.17
CA MET A 172 0.48 9.79 6.46
C MET A 172 1.06 9.16 5.20
N ILE A 173 0.31 9.14 4.09
CA ILE A 173 0.81 8.64 2.80
C ILE A 173 1.99 9.49 2.31
N ASN A 174 1.90 10.81 2.41
CA ASN A 174 2.99 11.71 2.04
C ASN A 174 4.25 11.44 2.86
N ARG A 175 4.12 11.28 4.18
CA ARG A 175 5.24 10.93 5.07
C ARG A 175 5.84 9.56 4.72
N GLY A 176 5.01 8.57 4.38
CA GLY A 176 5.50 7.27 3.91
C GLY A 176 6.24 7.37 2.57
N ALA A 177 5.72 8.12 1.61
CA ALA A 177 6.38 8.39 0.33
C ALA A 177 7.74 9.07 0.51
N GLU A 178 7.85 9.99 1.47
CA GLU A 178 9.10 10.64 1.85
C GLU A 178 10.11 9.67 2.48
N ALA A 179 9.68 8.80 3.39
CA ALA A 179 10.54 7.76 3.98
C ALA A 179 11.06 6.78 2.91
N ILE A 180 10.21 6.43 1.94
CA ILE A 180 10.55 5.62 0.78
C ILE A 180 11.60 6.36 -0.09
N ARG A 181 11.43 7.66 -0.32
CA ARG A 181 12.39 8.49 -1.06
C ARG A 181 13.76 8.53 -0.38
N GLU A 182 13.80 8.70 0.94
CA GLU A 182 15.08 8.66 1.68
C GLU A 182 15.74 7.27 1.63
N THR A 183 14.95 6.20 1.65
CA THR A 183 15.48 4.83 1.45
C THR A 183 16.06 4.64 0.05
N LEU A 184 15.38 5.15 -0.97
CA LEU A 184 15.89 5.21 -2.34
C LEU A 184 17.24 5.95 -2.41
N ILE A 185 17.35 7.11 -1.76
CA ILE A 185 18.60 7.89 -1.71
C ILE A 185 19.73 7.10 -1.05
N LYS A 186 19.48 6.47 0.11
CA LYS A 186 20.46 5.62 0.80
C LYS A 186 20.94 4.47 -0.07
N LEU A 187 20.04 3.84 -0.83
CA LEU A 187 20.40 2.78 -1.77
C LEU A 187 21.24 3.31 -2.93
N CYS A 188 20.88 4.46 -3.50
CA CYS A 188 21.69 5.10 -4.54
C CYS A 188 23.11 5.42 -4.03
N GLN A 189 23.22 5.96 -2.82
CA GLN A 189 24.50 6.27 -2.18
C GLN A 189 25.37 5.04 -1.96
N SER A 190 24.79 3.93 -1.47
CA SER A 190 25.55 2.71 -1.23
C SER A 190 26.02 2.03 -2.52
N MET A 191 25.27 2.17 -3.61
CA MET A 191 25.62 1.61 -4.92
C MET A 191 26.60 2.49 -5.72
N ALA A 192 26.57 3.80 -5.50
CA ALA A 192 27.40 4.78 -6.19
C ALA A 192 27.72 5.96 -5.25
N PRO A 193 28.75 5.85 -4.41
CA PRO A 193 29.07 6.86 -3.39
C PRO A 193 29.33 8.27 -3.93
N GLU A 194 29.84 8.36 -5.16
CA GLU A 194 30.17 9.62 -5.86
C GLU A 194 28.97 10.25 -6.57
N MET A 195 27.77 9.67 -6.47
CA MET A 195 26.57 10.19 -7.12
C MET A 195 26.13 11.50 -6.46
N ASP A 196 25.82 12.51 -7.28
CA ASP A 196 25.11 13.68 -6.77
C ASP A 196 23.66 13.31 -6.40
N LEU A 197 23.37 13.37 -5.10
CA LEU A 197 22.06 13.03 -4.54
C LEU A 197 21.18 14.25 -4.33
N VAL A 198 21.69 15.48 -4.54
CA VAL A 198 20.93 16.72 -4.35
C VAL A 198 19.63 16.73 -5.16
N PRO A 199 19.62 16.32 -6.45
CA PRO A 199 18.38 16.30 -7.24
C PRO A 199 17.30 15.36 -6.70
N LEU A 200 17.69 14.30 -5.96
CA LEU A 200 16.74 13.34 -5.38
C LEU A 200 16.01 13.91 -4.16
N ARG A 201 16.58 14.94 -3.51
CA ARG A 201 16.03 15.63 -2.35
C ARG A 201 15.25 16.90 -2.71
N ASN A 202 14.88 17.07 -3.98
CA ASN A 202 14.14 18.26 -4.41
C ASN A 202 12.80 18.38 -3.63
N PRO A 203 12.59 19.44 -2.83
CA PRO A 203 11.37 19.62 -2.04
C PRO A 203 10.12 19.91 -2.88
N ASP A 204 10.29 20.26 -4.16
CA ASP A 204 9.19 20.49 -5.10
C ASP A 204 8.60 19.18 -5.62
N ILE A 205 9.32 18.06 -5.48
CA ILE A 205 8.79 16.73 -5.80
C ILE A 205 8.01 16.24 -4.58
N LYS A 206 6.69 16.30 -4.70
CA LYS A 206 5.74 15.81 -3.70
C LYS A 206 4.89 14.68 -4.29
N PHE A 207 4.42 13.80 -3.41
CA PHE A 207 3.42 12.78 -3.74
C PHE A 207 2.06 13.44 -4.00
#